data_AF-A0A1G3RU37-F1
#
_entry.id   AF-A0A1G3RU37-F1
#
_cell.length_a   1.000
_cell.length_b   1.000
_cell.length_c   1.000
_cell.angle_alpha   90.00
_cell.angle_beta   90.00
_cell.angle_gamma   90.00
#
_symmetry.space_group_name_H-M   'P 1'
#
loop_
_entity.id
_entity.type
_entity.pdbx_description
1 polymer ?
#
loop_
_entity_poly.entity_id
_entity_poly.type
_entity_poly.pdbx_seq_one_letter_code
_entity_poly.pdbx_strand_id
1 'polypeptide(L)'
;QEGYDSPYGADGDHLKTLADIDIALAAGMPMITLDLTEVMNPAPAQWSDEAVRSAFSGLPQTVQDRVLRDYAGKTFRLGDISLTITESEARRCALMYWKALDFTAEVDARLRSKRGDAYDLEVSIDETTAPTVPSHHLFIASELKRRNVTLNSLAPRFVGEFQKGIDYIGNLAEFERQFIVHCEIAKAFGDYKVSIHSGSDKFSAYPVIGRHTGLRVHVKTAGTRWLEALRAVSLGDPALFRDLLAKAYHYYPEALKLYHITPDLSKVPEAPAIKNEDLPDYLDLPESRQLLHVTYGGLLGDADVGKRFFSFLGNNEELHYHCVTSHLRRHIQLLGVPERG
;
A
#
# COMPACT_ATOMS: atom_id res chain seq x y z
N GLN A 1 -22.09 16.93 4.96
CA GLN A 1 -22.10 17.42 6.36
C GLN A 1 -21.26 18.69 6.45
N GLU A 2 -19.96 18.60 6.14
CA GLU A 2 -19.00 19.73 6.23
C GLU A 2 -19.07 20.78 5.10
N GLY A 3 -20.08 20.73 4.22
CA GLY A 3 -20.18 21.68 3.11
C GLY A 3 -19.08 21.60 2.04
N TYR A 4 -18.27 20.53 2.01
CA TYR A 4 -17.26 20.32 0.96
C TYR A 4 -17.93 20.02 -0.39
N ASP A 5 -17.72 20.90 -1.36
CA ASP A 5 -18.37 20.90 -2.68
C ASP A 5 -17.43 20.48 -3.83
N SER A 6 -16.13 20.35 -3.54
CA SER A 6 -15.14 19.90 -4.51
C SER A 6 -15.23 18.38 -4.74
N PRO A 7 -14.77 17.87 -5.90
CA PRO A 7 -14.79 16.44 -6.18
C PRO A 7 -13.96 15.62 -5.18
N TYR A 8 -14.42 14.41 -4.89
CA TYR A 8 -13.67 13.39 -4.15
C TYR A 8 -13.75 12.05 -4.89
N GLY A 9 -12.76 11.18 -4.68
CA GLY A 9 -12.71 9.84 -5.26
C GLY A 9 -13.20 8.78 -4.30
N ALA A 10 -13.54 7.61 -4.84
CA ALA A 10 -13.76 6.39 -4.07
C ALA A 10 -13.03 5.23 -4.75
N ASP A 11 -12.37 4.40 -3.96
CA ASP A 11 -11.46 3.35 -4.43
C ASP A 11 -11.96 1.98 -3.97
N GLY A 12 -12.18 1.09 -4.94
CA GLY A 12 -12.27 -0.34 -4.69
C GLY A 12 -10.87 -0.88 -4.47
N ASP A 13 -10.43 -0.92 -3.20
CA ASP A 13 -9.07 -1.25 -2.82
C ASP A 13 -8.82 -2.77 -2.78
N HIS A 14 -7.59 -3.19 -3.12
CA HIS A 14 -7.13 -4.59 -3.11
C HIS A 14 -8.07 -5.62 -3.77
N LEU A 15 -8.68 -5.29 -4.92
CA LEU A 15 -9.55 -6.21 -5.63
C LEU A 15 -8.72 -7.19 -6.47
N LYS A 16 -9.07 -8.48 -6.40
CA LYS A 16 -8.30 -9.57 -7.03
C LYS A 16 -9.06 -10.29 -8.13
N THR A 17 -10.38 -10.31 -8.05
CA THR A 17 -11.24 -11.05 -8.97
C THR A 17 -12.12 -10.11 -9.80
N LEU A 18 -12.51 -10.55 -11.00
CA LEU A 18 -13.46 -9.79 -11.83
C LEU A 18 -14.83 -9.65 -11.16
N ALA A 19 -15.21 -10.58 -10.29
CA ALA A 19 -16.47 -10.53 -9.56
C ALA A 19 -16.47 -9.38 -8.53
N ASP A 20 -15.39 -9.25 -7.76
CA ASP A 20 -15.26 -8.15 -6.77
C ASP A 20 -15.14 -6.79 -7.46
N ILE A 21 -14.42 -6.74 -8.59
CA ILE A 21 -14.34 -5.55 -9.44
C ILE A 21 -15.74 -5.15 -9.93
N ASP A 22 -16.56 -6.11 -10.35
CA ASP A 22 -17.93 -5.82 -10.79
C ASP A 22 -18.81 -5.28 -9.66
N ILE A 23 -18.64 -5.77 -8.44
CA ILE A 23 -19.33 -5.25 -7.25
C ILE A 23 -18.91 -3.78 -7.01
N ALA A 24 -17.61 -3.49 -7.05
CA ALA A 24 -17.10 -2.13 -6.87
C ALA A 24 -17.61 -1.16 -7.96
N LEU A 25 -17.63 -1.61 -9.22
CA LEU A 25 -18.17 -0.82 -10.34
C LEU A 25 -19.68 -0.58 -10.20
N ALA A 26 -20.44 -1.58 -9.74
CA ALA A 26 -21.86 -1.45 -9.46
C ALA A 26 -22.14 -0.46 -8.32
N ALA A 27 -21.25 -0.41 -7.31
CA ALA A 27 -21.28 0.58 -6.24
C ALA A 27 -20.82 1.99 -6.69
N GLY A 28 -20.38 2.14 -7.94
CA GLY A 28 -19.98 3.42 -8.52
C GLY A 28 -18.56 3.86 -8.17
N MET A 29 -17.67 2.94 -7.77
CA MET A 29 -16.27 3.27 -7.49
C MET A 29 -15.55 3.74 -8.76
N PRO A 30 -15.05 4.99 -8.83
CA PRO A 30 -14.30 5.49 -9.99
C PRO A 30 -12.86 4.96 -10.04
N MET A 31 -12.27 4.58 -8.90
CA MET A 31 -10.93 4.02 -8.82
C MET A 31 -11.00 2.53 -8.47
N ILE A 32 -10.18 1.72 -9.15
CA ILE A 32 -10.02 0.30 -8.89
C ILE A 32 -8.55 0.02 -8.67
N THR A 33 -8.23 -0.56 -7.52
CA THR A 33 -6.89 -1.06 -7.21
C THR A 33 -6.85 -2.55 -7.41
N LEU A 34 -6.18 -2.97 -8.48
CA LEU A 34 -6.00 -4.37 -8.82
C LEU A 34 -4.79 -4.94 -8.10
N ASP A 35 -5.04 -5.83 -7.15
CA ASP A 35 -4.01 -6.60 -6.47
C ASP A 35 -3.70 -7.87 -7.27
N LEU A 36 -2.46 -7.98 -7.73
CA LEU A 36 -1.99 -9.07 -8.59
C LEU A 36 -1.41 -10.26 -7.81
N THR A 37 -1.39 -10.23 -6.48
CA THR A 37 -0.66 -11.18 -5.63
C THR A 37 -1.11 -12.63 -5.83
N GLU A 38 -2.37 -12.87 -6.17
CA GLU A 38 -2.92 -14.23 -6.42
C GLU A 38 -2.68 -14.74 -7.85
N VAL A 39 -2.40 -13.85 -8.81
CA VAL A 39 -2.21 -14.21 -10.23
C VAL A 39 -0.72 -14.23 -10.60
N MET A 40 0.10 -13.42 -9.92
CA MET A 40 1.54 -13.44 -10.09
C MET A 40 2.18 -14.66 -9.42
N ASN A 41 3.38 -15.02 -9.87
CA ASN A 41 4.17 -16.08 -9.25
C ASN A 41 5.37 -15.46 -8.52
N PRO A 42 5.37 -15.38 -7.17
CA PRO A 42 6.50 -14.78 -6.44
C PRO A 42 7.72 -15.71 -6.34
N ALA A 43 7.56 -17.02 -6.55
CA ALA A 43 8.61 -18.01 -6.30
C ALA A 43 9.93 -17.77 -7.09
N PRO A 44 9.92 -17.37 -8.38
CA PRO A 44 11.13 -17.13 -9.16
C PRO A 44 12.06 -16.05 -8.58
N ALA A 45 11.57 -15.19 -7.68
CA ALA A 45 12.41 -14.20 -7.01
C ALA A 45 13.56 -14.83 -6.22
N GLN A 46 13.38 -16.05 -5.71
CA GLN A 46 14.37 -16.77 -4.88
C GLN A 46 15.03 -17.93 -5.62
N TRP A 47 14.74 -18.12 -6.91
CA TRP A 47 15.29 -19.21 -7.70
C TRP A 47 16.70 -18.89 -8.20
N SER A 48 17.52 -19.93 -8.33
CA SER A 48 18.80 -19.83 -9.05
C SER A 48 18.57 -19.54 -10.53
N ASP A 49 19.58 -18.95 -11.17
CA ASP A 49 19.54 -18.64 -12.61
C ASP A 49 19.28 -19.89 -13.48
N GLU A 50 19.78 -21.05 -13.06
CA GLU A 50 19.54 -22.31 -13.75
C GLU A 50 18.07 -22.77 -13.66
N ALA A 51 17.46 -22.66 -12.47
CA ALA A 51 16.06 -22.97 -12.28
C ALA A 51 15.15 -22.00 -13.06
N VAL A 52 15.49 -20.70 -13.07
CA VAL A 52 14.81 -19.69 -13.90
C VAL A 52 14.91 -20.03 -15.39
N ARG A 53 16.11 -20.37 -15.88
CA ARG A 53 16.34 -20.75 -17.29
C ARG A 53 15.52 -21.98 -17.68
N SER A 54 15.53 -23.00 -16.83
CA SER A 54 14.75 -24.23 -17.04
C SER A 54 13.25 -23.94 -17.10
N ALA A 55 12.70 -23.26 -16.08
CA ALA A 55 11.28 -22.92 -16.04
C ALA A 55 10.84 -22.01 -17.19
N PHE A 56 11.67 -21.05 -17.60
CA PHE A 56 11.39 -20.14 -18.70
C PHE A 56 11.21 -20.88 -20.04
N SER A 57 11.93 -21.99 -20.25
CA SER A 57 11.78 -22.82 -21.45
C SER A 57 10.40 -23.46 -21.60
N GLY A 58 9.63 -23.54 -20.50
CA GLY A 58 8.24 -24.00 -20.49
C GLY A 58 7.20 -22.92 -20.85
N LEU A 59 7.58 -21.65 -20.98
CA LEU A 59 6.67 -20.59 -21.45
C LEU A 59 6.40 -20.73 -22.96
N PRO A 60 5.31 -20.18 -23.50
CA PRO A 60 5.08 -20.20 -24.93
C PRO A 60 6.24 -19.56 -25.72
N GLN A 61 6.60 -20.12 -26.87
CA GLN A 61 7.76 -19.65 -27.65
C GLN A 61 7.67 -18.16 -27.98
N THR A 62 6.46 -17.65 -28.27
CA THR A 62 6.21 -16.23 -28.53
C THR A 62 6.54 -15.33 -27.35
N VAL A 63 6.32 -15.80 -26.11
CA VAL A 63 6.70 -15.11 -24.88
C VAL A 63 8.21 -15.13 -24.73
N GLN A 64 8.82 -16.30 -24.92
CA GLN A 64 10.27 -16.46 -24.80
C GLN A 64 11.02 -15.54 -25.74
N ASP A 65 10.69 -15.59 -27.04
CA ASP A 65 11.31 -14.77 -28.07
C ASP A 65 11.15 -13.28 -27.79
N ARG A 66 9.97 -12.85 -27.34
CA ARG A 66 9.71 -11.45 -26.97
C ARG A 66 10.58 -10.99 -25.82
N VAL A 67 10.61 -11.76 -24.73
CA VAL A 67 11.36 -11.41 -23.52
C VAL A 67 12.85 -11.32 -23.83
N LEU A 68 13.40 -12.30 -24.57
CA LEU A 68 14.81 -12.30 -24.94
C LEU A 68 15.16 -11.17 -25.91
N ARG A 69 14.31 -10.91 -26.90
CA ARG A 69 14.55 -9.84 -27.89
C ARG A 69 14.50 -8.45 -27.26
N ASP A 70 13.49 -8.19 -26.43
CA ASP A 70 13.13 -6.83 -26.01
C ASP A 70 13.76 -6.41 -24.68
N TYR A 71 14.22 -7.38 -23.87
CA TYR A 71 14.71 -7.11 -22.52
C TYR A 71 16.07 -7.69 -22.19
N ALA A 72 16.39 -8.90 -22.65
CA ALA A 72 17.62 -9.58 -22.24
C ALA A 72 18.88 -8.81 -22.69
N GLY A 73 19.69 -8.41 -21.69
CA GLY A 73 20.91 -7.64 -21.90
C GLY A 73 20.67 -6.22 -22.43
N LYS A 74 19.42 -5.74 -22.43
CA LYS A 74 19.07 -4.42 -22.94
C LYS A 74 19.23 -3.36 -21.87
N THR A 75 19.75 -2.20 -22.29
CA THR A 75 19.84 -0.99 -21.46
C THR A 75 18.78 0.01 -21.88
N PHE A 76 17.99 0.45 -20.91
CA PHE A 76 16.95 1.46 -21.06
C PHE A 76 17.44 2.77 -20.46
N ARG A 77 17.25 3.88 -21.18
CA ARG A 77 17.56 5.23 -20.70
C ARG A 77 16.27 5.91 -20.25
N LEU A 78 16.23 6.35 -19.00
CA LEU A 78 15.09 6.97 -18.32
C LEU A 78 15.58 8.32 -17.77
N GLY A 79 15.47 9.38 -18.58
CA GLY A 79 16.15 10.64 -18.29
C GLY A 79 17.66 10.43 -18.19
N ASP A 80 18.25 10.83 -17.06
CA ASP A 80 19.68 10.70 -16.77
C ASP A 80 20.06 9.32 -16.22
N ILE A 81 19.09 8.43 -15.99
CA ILE A 81 19.31 7.11 -15.42
C ILE A 81 19.35 6.06 -16.52
N SER A 82 20.30 5.14 -16.44
CA SER A 82 20.32 3.94 -17.28
C SER A 82 20.07 2.68 -16.46
N LEU A 83 19.17 1.83 -16.92
CA LEU A 83 18.86 0.55 -16.30
C LEU A 83 19.08 -0.58 -17.29
N THR A 84 19.92 -1.56 -16.93
CA THR A 84 20.13 -2.76 -17.75
C THR A 84 19.37 -3.93 -17.15
N ILE A 85 18.58 -4.62 -17.97
CA ILE A 85 17.91 -5.85 -17.57
C ILE A 85 18.76 -7.01 -18.08
N THR A 86 19.30 -7.82 -17.16
CA THR A 86 20.08 -9.00 -17.54
C THR A 86 19.18 -10.07 -18.13
N GLU A 87 19.77 -11.02 -18.84
CA GLU A 87 19.01 -12.13 -19.42
C GLU A 87 18.31 -12.98 -18.34
N SER A 88 18.98 -13.27 -17.22
CA SER A 88 18.37 -13.96 -16.08
C SER A 88 17.18 -13.16 -15.53
N GLU A 89 17.34 -11.85 -15.36
CA GLU A 89 16.31 -10.99 -14.81
C GLU A 89 15.09 -10.86 -15.73
N ALA A 90 15.31 -10.74 -17.04
CA ALA A 90 14.24 -10.71 -18.02
C ALA A 90 13.38 -11.98 -17.94
N ARG A 91 14.02 -13.15 -17.84
CA ARG A 91 13.33 -14.44 -17.67
C ARG A 91 12.58 -14.52 -16.34
N ARG A 92 13.20 -14.07 -15.26
CA ARG A 92 12.60 -14.02 -13.92
C ARG A 92 11.33 -13.16 -13.94
N CYS A 93 11.39 -11.95 -14.51
CA CYS A 93 10.23 -11.08 -14.68
C CYS A 93 9.11 -11.77 -15.47
N ALA A 94 9.42 -12.45 -16.57
CA ALA A 94 8.42 -13.16 -17.35
C ALA A 94 7.73 -14.28 -16.55
N LEU A 95 8.50 -15.06 -15.79
CA LEU A 95 7.94 -16.11 -14.95
C LEU A 95 7.08 -15.56 -13.81
N MET A 96 7.45 -14.41 -13.26
CA MET A 96 6.74 -13.79 -12.14
C MET A 96 5.46 -13.08 -12.57
N TYR A 97 5.53 -12.28 -13.64
CA TYR A 97 4.53 -11.24 -13.90
C TYR A 97 3.70 -11.48 -15.15
N TRP A 98 4.09 -12.34 -16.08
CA TRP A 98 3.45 -12.38 -17.40
C TRP A 98 1.94 -12.63 -17.36
N LYS A 99 1.50 -13.64 -16.59
CA LYS A 99 0.09 -13.94 -16.40
C LYS A 99 -0.66 -12.79 -15.72
N ALA A 100 -0.03 -12.16 -14.73
CA ALA A 100 -0.61 -11.03 -14.03
C ALA A 100 -0.80 -9.82 -14.95
N LEU A 101 0.15 -9.57 -15.86
CA LEU A 101 0.07 -8.52 -16.87
C LEU A 101 -1.01 -8.78 -17.93
N ASP A 102 -1.22 -10.04 -18.31
CA ASP A 102 -2.33 -10.43 -19.19
C ASP A 102 -3.68 -10.20 -18.49
N PHE A 103 -3.78 -10.55 -17.19
CA PHE A 103 -4.97 -10.29 -16.39
C PHE A 103 -5.22 -8.78 -16.18
N THR A 104 -4.20 -7.96 -15.97
CA THR A 104 -4.36 -6.50 -15.92
C THR A 104 -4.98 -5.96 -17.20
N ALA A 105 -4.59 -6.47 -18.38
CA ALA A 105 -5.18 -6.03 -19.64
C ALA A 105 -6.65 -6.44 -19.80
N GLU A 106 -7.02 -7.63 -19.31
CA GLU A 106 -8.43 -8.04 -19.24
C GLU A 106 -9.24 -7.12 -18.33
N VAL A 107 -8.69 -6.76 -17.16
CA VAL A 107 -9.31 -5.84 -16.21
C VAL A 107 -9.48 -4.46 -16.84
N ASP A 108 -8.43 -3.86 -17.43
CA ASP A 108 -8.51 -2.56 -18.11
C ASP A 108 -9.60 -2.54 -19.19
N ALA A 109 -9.63 -3.58 -20.05
CA ALA A 109 -10.66 -3.70 -21.08
C ALA A 109 -12.07 -3.77 -20.49
N ARG A 110 -12.24 -4.49 -19.37
CA ARG A 110 -13.51 -4.58 -18.65
C ARG A 110 -13.92 -3.23 -18.06
N LEU A 111 -13.01 -2.53 -17.39
CA LEU A 111 -13.24 -1.19 -16.85
C LEU A 111 -13.68 -0.23 -17.95
N ARG A 112 -12.93 -0.19 -19.05
CA ARG A 112 -13.22 0.66 -20.20
C ARG A 112 -14.58 0.36 -20.83
N SER A 113 -14.93 -0.92 -20.94
CA SER A 113 -16.25 -1.34 -21.47
C SER A 113 -17.43 -0.85 -20.62
N LYS A 114 -17.22 -0.64 -19.30
CA LYS A 114 -18.26 -0.26 -18.34
C LYS A 114 -18.26 1.22 -17.97
N ARG A 115 -17.13 1.92 -18.15
CA ARG A 115 -16.92 3.30 -17.67
C ARG A 115 -16.42 4.25 -18.76
N GLY A 116 -16.11 3.78 -19.97
CA GLY A 116 -15.36 4.58 -20.93
C GLY A 116 -13.99 4.91 -20.34
N ASP A 117 -13.54 6.16 -20.43
CA ASP A 117 -12.28 6.61 -19.83
C ASP A 117 -12.45 7.20 -18.42
N ALA A 118 -13.65 7.13 -17.83
CA ALA A 118 -13.95 7.68 -16.51
C ALA A 118 -13.63 6.69 -15.39
N TYR A 119 -12.39 6.23 -15.33
CA TYR A 119 -11.87 5.38 -14.25
C TYR A 119 -10.39 5.65 -13.97
N ASP A 120 -9.97 5.37 -12.75
CA ASP A 120 -8.57 5.25 -12.37
C ASP A 120 -8.25 3.76 -12.15
N LEU A 121 -7.29 3.20 -12.89
CA LEU A 121 -6.74 1.88 -12.62
C LEU A 121 -5.39 2.00 -11.91
N GLU A 122 -5.33 1.44 -10.71
CA GLU A 122 -4.08 1.19 -10.00
C GLU A 122 -3.70 -0.28 -10.08
N VAL A 123 -2.41 -0.56 -10.31
CA VAL A 123 -1.85 -1.92 -10.22
C VAL A 123 -1.02 -2.03 -8.95
N SER A 124 -1.34 -3.01 -8.09
CA SER A 124 -0.61 -3.28 -6.86
C SER A 124 0.16 -4.60 -6.90
N ILE A 125 1.42 -4.53 -6.44
CA ILE A 125 2.33 -5.67 -6.23
C ILE A 125 3.15 -5.47 -4.94
N ASP A 126 2.59 -4.74 -3.98
CA ASP A 126 3.26 -4.38 -2.72
C ASP A 126 3.25 -5.52 -1.69
N GLU A 127 2.25 -6.41 -1.77
CA GLU A 127 2.08 -7.58 -0.88
C GLU A 127 2.97 -8.79 -1.23
N THR A 128 4.05 -8.59 -1.99
CA THR A 128 5.02 -9.65 -2.29
C THR A 128 6.02 -9.84 -1.15
N THR A 129 6.71 -10.99 -1.11
CA THR A 129 7.78 -11.21 -0.12
C THR A 129 9.07 -10.47 -0.52
N ALA A 130 9.41 -10.48 -1.81
CA ALA A 130 10.59 -9.81 -2.35
C ALA A 130 10.24 -8.38 -2.80
N PRO A 131 11.11 -7.38 -2.53
CA PRO A 131 10.91 -6.02 -3.02
C PRO A 131 10.90 -5.98 -4.54
N THR A 132 10.12 -5.05 -5.10
CA THR A 132 10.08 -4.77 -6.52
C THR A 132 11.30 -3.96 -6.89
N VAL A 133 12.38 -4.63 -7.31
CA VAL A 133 13.56 -3.95 -7.82
C VAL A 133 13.23 -3.12 -9.08
N PRO A 134 13.98 -2.05 -9.39
CA PRO A 134 13.66 -1.19 -10.53
C PRO A 134 13.56 -1.91 -11.89
N SER A 135 14.33 -2.99 -12.11
CA SER A 135 14.25 -3.83 -13.32
C SER A 135 12.86 -4.45 -13.49
N HIS A 136 12.27 -4.92 -12.40
CA HIS A 136 10.93 -5.50 -12.39
C HIS A 136 9.87 -4.45 -12.68
N HIS A 137 9.95 -3.27 -12.03
CA HIS A 137 9.03 -2.16 -12.32
C HIS A 137 9.11 -1.74 -13.79
N LEU A 138 10.32 -1.61 -14.37
CA LEU A 138 10.48 -1.28 -15.78
C LEU A 138 9.84 -2.34 -16.69
N PHE A 139 10.09 -3.63 -16.41
CA PHE A 139 9.49 -4.72 -17.19
C PHE A 139 7.97 -4.63 -17.19
N ILE A 140 7.36 -4.48 -16.01
CA ILE A 140 5.91 -4.37 -15.80
C ILE A 140 5.36 -3.16 -16.56
N ALA A 141 5.90 -1.97 -16.33
CA ALA A 141 5.43 -0.73 -16.96
C ALA A 141 5.51 -0.80 -18.49
N SER A 142 6.61 -1.34 -19.01
CA SER A 142 6.84 -1.54 -20.44
C SER A 142 5.83 -2.53 -21.04
N GLU A 143 5.54 -3.63 -20.36
CA GLU A 143 4.58 -4.63 -20.81
C GLU A 143 3.11 -4.17 -20.72
N LEU A 144 2.76 -3.39 -19.70
CA LEU A 144 1.43 -2.75 -19.58
C LEU A 144 1.22 -1.74 -20.71
N LYS A 145 2.22 -0.90 -20.97
CA LYS A 145 2.19 0.06 -22.09
C LYS A 145 2.02 -0.65 -23.44
N ARG A 146 2.72 -1.77 -23.67
CA ARG A 146 2.55 -2.57 -24.91
C ARG A 146 1.17 -3.20 -25.04
N ARG A 147 0.52 -3.52 -23.92
CA ARG A 147 -0.86 -4.03 -23.88
C ARG A 147 -1.91 -2.92 -23.99
N ASN A 148 -1.49 -1.66 -24.15
CA ASN A 148 -2.36 -0.47 -24.17
C ASN A 148 -3.24 -0.33 -22.90
N VAL A 149 -2.73 -0.78 -21.75
CA VAL A 149 -3.40 -0.59 -20.47
C VAL A 149 -3.34 0.89 -20.08
N THR A 150 -4.49 1.47 -19.70
CA THR A 150 -4.52 2.82 -19.11
C THR A 150 -4.21 2.70 -17.62
N LEU A 151 -2.97 3.02 -17.26
CA LEU A 151 -2.46 2.94 -15.90
C LEU A 151 -2.43 4.34 -15.25
N ASN A 152 -3.08 4.50 -14.10
CA ASN A 152 -3.14 5.77 -13.36
C ASN A 152 -2.13 5.79 -12.21
N SER A 153 -1.88 4.62 -11.60
CA SER A 153 -0.84 4.44 -10.60
C SER A 153 -0.33 3.00 -10.52
N LEU A 154 0.89 2.84 -9.99
CA LEU A 154 1.48 1.53 -9.69
C LEU A 154 2.05 1.56 -8.27
N ALA A 155 1.68 0.56 -7.46
CA ALA A 155 2.16 0.37 -6.10
C ALA A 155 3.21 -0.76 -6.05
N PRO A 156 4.51 -0.44 -6.10
CA PRO A 156 5.57 -1.42 -5.95
C PRO A 156 5.80 -1.75 -4.47
N ARG A 157 6.35 -2.92 -4.19
CA ARG A 157 6.97 -3.19 -2.89
C ARG A 157 8.35 -2.53 -2.81
N PHE A 158 8.49 -1.47 -2.01
CA PHE A 158 9.79 -0.82 -1.84
C PHE A 158 10.77 -1.65 -1.00
N VAL A 159 12.06 -1.33 -1.08
CA VAL A 159 13.07 -1.82 -0.14
C VAL A 159 12.82 -1.31 1.27
N GLY A 160 13.34 -2.04 2.26
CA GLY A 160 12.99 -1.85 3.66
C GLY A 160 11.58 -2.37 3.93
N GLU A 161 10.94 -1.85 4.97
CA GLU A 161 9.62 -2.32 5.37
C GLU A 161 8.65 -1.16 5.64
N PHE A 162 7.46 -1.30 5.04
CA PHE A 162 6.34 -0.38 5.21
C PHE A 162 5.28 -1.05 6.09
N GLN A 163 5.63 -1.39 7.34
CA GLN A 163 4.69 -2.05 8.24
C GLN A 163 3.54 -1.12 8.66
N LYS A 164 2.39 -1.70 9.00
CA LYS A 164 1.19 -0.94 9.40
C LYS A 164 1.42 -0.22 10.73
N GLY A 165 0.94 1.02 10.84
CA GLY A 165 0.91 1.80 12.08
C GLY A 165 2.24 2.37 12.57
N ILE A 166 3.35 2.21 11.83
CA ILE A 166 4.69 2.67 12.27
C ILE A 166 5.44 3.35 11.12
N ASP A 167 6.54 4.02 11.45
CA ASP A 167 7.44 4.64 10.45
C ASP A 167 8.22 3.58 9.66
N TYR A 168 8.88 4.01 8.58
CA TYR A 168 9.70 3.17 7.72
C TYR A 168 10.85 2.51 8.50
N ILE A 169 11.06 1.21 8.24
CA ILE A 169 12.18 0.44 8.78
C ILE A 169 13.14 0.14 7.63
N GLY A 170 14.38 0.62 7.73
CA GLY A 170 15.44 0.31 6.77
C GLY A 170 16.39 1.47 6.53
N ASN A 171 17.19 1.37 5.47
CA ASN A 171 18.09 2.42 5.06
C ASN A 171 17.34 3.42 4.16
N LEU A 172 17.13 4.66 4.65
CA LEU A 172 16.44 5.71 3.92
C LEU A 172 17.19 6.18 2.67
N ALA A 173 18.53 6.19 2.70
CA ALA A 173 19.33 6.59 1.54
C ALA A 173 19.21 5.55 0.41
N GLU A 174 19.15 4.27 0.77
CA GLU A 174 18.91 3.18 -0.19
C GLU A 174 17.48 3.21 -0.74
N PHE A 175 16.48 3.50 0.12
CA PHE A 175 15.11 3.76 -0.32
C PHE A 175 15.06 4.92 -1.33
N GLU A 176 15.64 6.08 -1.00
CA GLU A 176 15.66 7.25 -1.87
C GLU A 176 16.32 6.94 -3.22
N ARG A 177 17.46 6.24 -3.21
CA ARG A 177 18.17 5.85 -4.43
C ARG A 177 17.31 5.00 -5.36
N GLN A 178 16.59 4.00 -4.85
CA GLN A 178 15.70 3.17 -5.67
C GLN A 178 14.40 3.89 -6.05
N PHE A 179 13.86 4.69 -5.14
CA PHE A 179 12.62 5.44 -5.32
C PHE A 179 12.72 6.45 -6.48
N ILE A 180 13.87 7.12 -6.62
CA ILE A 180 14.16 7.99 -7.77
C ILE A 180 14.00 7.21 -9.09
N VAL A 181 14.57 6.00 -9.18
CA VAL A 181 14.47 5.18 -10.40
C VAL A 181 13.01 4.78 -10.66
N HIS A 182 12.24 4.43 -9.62
CA HIS A 182 10.81 4.16 -9.78
C HIS A 182 10.02 5.36 -10.31
N CYS A 183 10.35 6.58 -9.85
CA CYS A 183 9.74 7.81 -10.36
C CYS A 183 10.08 8.04 -11.84
N GLU A 184 11.33 7.83 -12.24
CA GLU A 184 11.75 7.98 -13.65
C GLU A 184 11.12 6.92 -14.57
N ILE A 185 10.93 5.69 -14.08
CA ILE A 185 10.15 4.66 -14.79
C ILE A 185 8.71 5.14 -14.98
N ALA A 186 8.06 5.63 -13.91
CA ALA A 186 6.68 6.08 -13.97
C ALA A 186 6.47 7.22 -14.98
N LYS A 187 7.37 8.21 -14.98
CA LYS A 187 7.41 9.31 -15.96
C LYS A 187 7.55 8.78 -17.40
N ALA A 188 8.51 7.89 -17.65
CA ALA A 188 8.82 7.41 -18.99
C ALA A 188 7.73 6.51 -19.63
N PHE A 189 6.99 5.77 -18.80
CA PHE A 189 6.06 4.74 -19.29
C PHE A 189 4.58 5.14 -19.27
N GLY A 190 4.26 6.39 -18.96
CA GLY A 190 2.88 6.88 -19.02
C GLY A 190 2.60 8.06 -18.11
N ASP A 191 3.62 8.60 -17.44
CA ASP A 191 3.49 9.64 -16.42
C ASP A 191 2.45 9.28 -15.33
N TYR A 192 2.35 7.99 -14.99
CA TYR A 192 1.46 7.53 -13.91
C TYR A 192 2.07 7.86 -12.54
N LYS A 193 1.24 7.83 -11.49
CA LYS A 193 1.71 8.08 -10.13
C LYS A 193 2.39 6.83 -9.56
N VAL A 194 3.48 7.02 -8.83
CA VAL A 194 3.91 5.99 -7.87
C VAL A 194 2.93 5.99 -6.70
N SER A 195 2.40 4.83 -6.35
CA SER A 195 1.47 4.67 -5.24
C SER A 195 2.16 4.09 -4.01
N ILE A 196 1.92 4.69 -2.85
CA ILE A 196 2.51 4.33 -1.56
C ILE A 196 1.44 3.63 -0.73
N HIS A 197 1.45 2.31 -0.79
CA HIS A 197 0.65 1.46 0.08
C HIS A 197 1.25 1.38 1.48
N SER A 198 0.39 1.06 2.47
CA SER A 198 0.75 1.17 3.90
C SER A 198 1.38 2.53 4.23
N GLY A 199 0.89 3.56 3.54
CA GLY A 199 1.54 4.86 3.47
C GLY A 199 1.48 5.62 4.78
N SER A 200 0.50 5.37 5.65
CA SER A 200 0.38 6.09 6.93
C SER A 200 1.61 5.93 7.82
N ASP A 201 1.89 7.00 8.56
CA ASP A 201 2.93 7.09 9.59
C ASP A 201 4.38 6.96 9.07
N LYS A 202 4.60 6.92 7.75
CA LYS A 202 5.93 6.88 7.10
C LYS A 202 6.61 8.25 7.07
N PHE A 203 6.58 8.95 8.21
CA PHE A 203 7.00 10.34 8.34
C PHE A 203 8.43 10.58 7.87
N SER A 204 9.35 9.66 8.13
CA SER A 204 10.73 9.76 7.68
C SER A 204 10.89 9.66 6.15
N ALA A 205 10.00 8.94 5.47
CA ALA A 205 10.04 8.72 4.03
C ALA A 205 9.29 9.81 3.23
N TYR A 206 8.32 10.51 3.84
CA TYR A 206 7.50 11.50 3.15
C TYR A 206 8.27 12.64 2.47
N PRO A 207 9.34 13.21 3.06
CA PRO A 207 10.12 14.24 2.38
C PRO A 207 10.76 13.72 1.08
N VAL A 208 11.24 12.48 1.07
CA VAL A 208 11.80 11.82 -0.13
C VAL A 208 10.69 11.61 -1.16
N ILE A 209 9.55 11.06 -0.73
CA ILE A 209 8.40 10.76 -1.59
C ILE A 209 7.89 12.03 -2.26
N GLY A 210 7.63 13.09 -1.49
CA GLY A 210 7.10 14.34 -1.99
C GLY A 210 8.03 15.03 -2.98
N ARG A 211 9.33 15.14 -2.65
CA ARG A 211 10.34 15.77 -3.52
C ARG A 211 10.46 15.07 -4.87
N HIS A 212 10.65 13.75 -4.89
CA HIS A 212 10.98 13.04 -6.12
C HIS A 212 9.78 12.74 -7.02
N THR A 213 8.57 12.72 -6.45
CA THR A 213 7.33 12.66 -7.23
C THR A 213 6.85 14.03 -7.70
N GLY A 214 7.42 15.14 -7.20
CA GLY A 214 6.88 16.48 -7.44
C GLY A 214 5.41 16.60 -6.99
N LEU A 215 5.06 15.93 -5.89
CA LEU A 215 3.69 15.76 -5.38
C LEU A 215 2.71 15.03 -6.35
N ARG A 216 3.19 14.45 -7.46
CA ARG A 216 2.41 13.54 -8.32
C ARG A 216 2.50 12.11 -7.78
N VAL A 217 1.83 11.90 -6.64
CA VAL A 217 1.87 10.64 -5.87
C VAL A 217 0.46 10.22 -5.47
N HIS A 218 0.25 8.92 -5.25
CA HIS A 218 -0.91 8.42 -4.50
C HIS A 218 -0.44 7.84 -3.17
N VAL A 219 -0.97 8.28 -2.04
CA VAL A 219 -0.57 7.78 -0.71
C VAL A 219 -1.81 7.22 -0.02
N LYS A 220 -1.79 5.92 0.29
CA LYS A 220 -2.92 5.26 0.94
C LYS A 220 -2.78 5.27 2.45
N THR A 221 -3.82 5.77 3.11
CA THR A 221 -3.97 5.70 4.57
C THR A 221 -5.33 5.09 4.89
N ALA A 222 -5.37 4.21 5.89
CA ALA A 222 -6.60 3.58 6.36
C ALA A 222 -6.57 3.41 7.88
N GLY A 223 -5.83 2.41 8.37
CA GLY A 223 -5.85 2.02 9.79
C GLY A 223 -5.30 3.07 10.75
N THR A 224 -4.51 4.06 10.31
CA THR A 224 -4.15 5.17 11.19
C THR A 224 -5.34 6.03 11.61
N ARG A 225 -6.42 6.11 10.80
CA ARG A 225 -7.65 6.82 11.21
C ARG A 225 -8.34 6.08 12.36
N TRP A 226 -8.32 4.75 12.32
CA TRP A 226 -8.76 3.90 13.42
C TRP A 226 -7.91 4.14 14.68
N LEU A 227 -6.58 4.23 14.56
CA LEU A 227 -5.71 4.56 15.68
C LEU A 227 -6.02 5.94 16.28
N GLU A 228 -6.29 6.95 15.47
CA GLU A 228 -6.66 8.28 16.00
C GLU A 228 -8.07 8.30 16.62
N ALA A 229 -8.99 7.43 16.19
CA ALA A 229 -10.24 7.22 16.89
C ALA A 229 -10.03 6.59 18.28
N LEU A 230 -9.09 5.63 18.40
CA LEU A 230 -8.65 5.12 19.71
C LEU A 230 -7.97 6.20 20.55
N ARG A 231 -7.27 7.17 19.93
CA ARG A 231 -6.67 8.31 20.64
C ARG A 231 -7.74 9.20 21.25
N ALA A 232 -8.82 9.45 20.52
CA ALA A 232 -9.97 10.16 21.09
C ALA A 232 -10.55 9.41 22.30
N VAL A 233 -10.67 8.08 22.21
CA VAL A 233 -11.14 7.25 23.34
C VAL A 233 -10.18 7.32 24.52
N SER A 234 -8.85 7.25 24.32
CA SER A 234 -7.90 7.33 25.45
C SER A 234 -7.94 8.68 26.17
N LEU A 235 -8.26 9.76 25.44
CA LEU A 235 -8.42 11.11 25.99
C LEU A 235 -9.77 11.32 26.70
N GLY A 236 -10.86 10.75 26.18
CA GLY A 236 -12.23 11.02 26.65
C GLY A 236 -12.87 9.94 27.52
N ASP A 237 -12.48 8.67 27.33
CA ASP A 237 -12.94 7.52 28.13
C ASP A 237 -11.78 6.54 28.40
N PRO A 238 -10.91 6.86 29.37
CA PRO A 238 -9.79 6.01 29.79
C PRO A 238 -10.18 4.57 30.15
N ALA A 239 -11.38 4.36 30.69
CA ALA A 239 -11.84 3.03 31.07
C ALA A 239 -12.14 2.19 29.83
N LEU A 240 -12.86 2.74 28.86
CA LEU A 240 -13.10 2.09 27.57
C LEU A 240 -11.79 1.82 26.82
N PHE A 241 -10.83 2.74 26.83
CA PHE A 241 -9.53 2.50 26.20
C PHE A 241 -8.79 1.29 26.80
N ARG A 242 -8.82 1.15 28.13
CA ARG A 242 -8.22 -0.02 28.82
C ARG A 242 -8.90 -1.32 28.43
N ASP A 243 -10.23 -1.33 28.33
CA ASP A 243 -10.99 -2.50 27.89
C ASP A 243 -10.64 -2.88 26.45
N LEU A 244 -10.55 -1.89 25.55
CA LEU A 244 -10.12 -2.08 24.16
C LEU A 244 -8.70 -2.64 24.08
N LEU A 245 -7.76 -2.08 24.84
CA LEU A 245 -6.37 -2.55 24.89
C LEU A 245 -6.28 -3.99 25.40
N ALA A 246 -7.01 -4.33 26.47
CA ALA A 246 -7.05 -5.70 27.00
C ALA A 246 -7.63 -6.68 25.97
N LYS A 247 -8.70 -6.30 25.27
CA LYS A 247 -9.29 -7.10 24.18
C LYS A 247 -8.36 -7.22 22.98
N ALA A 248 -7.55 -6.20 22.68
CA ALA A 248 -6.58 -6.25 21.59
C ALA A 248 -5.59 -7.40 21.79
N TYR A 249 -5.04 -7.57 22.99
CA TYR A 249 -4.19 -8.72 23.32
C TYR A 249 -4.89 -10.06 23.09
N HIS A 250 -6.19 -10.15 23.41
CA HIS A 250 -6.97 -11.36 23.19
C HIS A 250 -7.15 -11.69 21.68
N TYR A 251 -7.41 -10.69 20.85
CA TYR A 251 -7.60 -10.86 19.41
C TYR A 251 -6.30 -10.96 18.60
N TYR A 252 -5.18 -10.57 19.19
CA TYR A 252 -3.89 -10.50 18.52
C TYR A 252 -3.47 -11.79 17.80
N PRO A 253 -3.59 -13.01 18.38
CA PRO A 253 -3.22 -14.24 17.69
C PRO A 253 -4.02 -14.50 16.40
N GLU A 254 -5.29 -14.10 16.37
CA GLU A 254 -6.13 -14.22 15.17
C GLU A 254 -5.78 -13.15 14.13
N ALA A 255 -5.48 -11.93 14.57
CA ALA A 255 -5.07 -10.84 13.68
C ALA A 255 -3.77 -11.16 12.91
N LEU A 256 -2.82 -11.87 13.53
CA LEU A 256 -1.56 -12.29 12.89
C LEU A 256 -1.74 -13.27 11.73
N LYS A 257 -2.92 -13.89 11.57
CA LYS A 257 -3.24 -14.72 10.40
C LYS A 257 -3.47 -13.89 9.14
N LEU A 258 -3.79 -12.61 9.31
CA LEU A 258 -4.16 -11.68 8.23
C LEU A 258 -3.09 -10.60 7.99
N TYR A 259 -2.28 -10.28 9.00
CA TYR A 259 -1.30 -9.20 8.93
C TYR A 259 0.10 -9.67 9.28
N HIS A 260 1.07 -9.23 8.48
CA HIS A 260 2.49 -9.40 8.80
C HIS A 260 3.02 -8.19 9.57
N ILE A 261 3.20 -8.34 10.88
CA ILE A 261 3.80 -7.34 11.78
C ILE A 261 4.71 -8.04 12.79
N THR A 262 5.67 -7.30 13.36
CA THR A 262 6.67 -7.86 14.28
C THR A 262 6.88 -7.01 15.55
N PRO A 263 5.82 -6.62 16.29
CA PRO A 263 5.99 -5.82 17.50
C PRO A 263 6.62 -6.65 18.62
N ASP A 264 7.54 -6.03 19.37
CA ASP A 264 8.04 -6.58 20.63
C ASP A 264 7.09 -6.18 21.78
N LEU A 265 6.06 -7.01 22.01
CA LEU A 265 5.04 -6.72 23.01
C LEU A 265 5.57 -6.62 24.45
N SER A 266 6.78 -7.08 24.73
CA SER A 266 7.41 -6.92 26.06
C SER A 266 7.74 -5.46 26.39
N LYS A 267 7.78 -4.58 25.39
CA LYS A 267 8.00 -3.14 25.55
C LYS A 267 6.72 -2.35 25.79
N VAL A 268 5.55 -2.97 25.62
CA VAL A 268 4.27 -2.30 25.87
C VAL A 268 4.01 -2.31 27.38
N PRO A 269 3.86 -1.13 28.02
CA PRO A 269 3.62 -1.09 29.47
C PRO A 269 2.33 -1.81 29.87
N GLU A 270 2.25 -2.24 31.13
CA GLU A 270 1.01 -2.81 31.65
C GLU A 270 -0.01 -1.70 31.90
N ALA A 271 -1.17 -1.78 31.25
CA ALA A 271 -2.19 -0.75 31.32
C ALA A 271 -2.56 -0.33 32.76
N PRO A 272 -2.84 -1.25 33.71
CA PRO A 272 -3.30 -0.87 35.06
C PRO A 272 -2.33 0.04 35.83
N ALA A 273 -1.03 0.02 35.50
CA ALA A 273 0.00 0.83 36.15
C ALA A 273 0.15 2.24 35.55
N ILE A 274 -0.44 2.50 34.38
CA ILE A 274 -0.35 3.77 33.67
C ILE A 274 -1.49 4.70 34.11
N LYS A 275 -1.18 5.98 34.36
CA LYS A 275 -2.23 6.96 34.69
C LYS A 275 -3.10 7.25 33.49
N ASN A 276 -4.34 7.71 33.73
CA ASN A 276 -5.26 8.03 32.63
C ASN A 276 -4.70 9.09 31.68
N GLU A 277 -3.99 10.09 32.20
CA GLU A 277 -3.36 11.18 31.42
C GLU A 277 -2.27 10.68 30.45
N ASP A 278 -1.66 9.53 30.75
CA ASP A 278 -0.55 8.94 29.98
C ASP A 278 -1.04 7.82 29.02
N LEU A 279 -2.32 7.47 29.02
CA LEU A 279 -2.86 6.44 28.10
C LEU A 279 -2.71 6.77 26.61
N PRO A 280 -2.81 8.03 26.16
CA PRO A 280 -2.55 8.37 24.76
C PRO A 280 -1.17 7.94 24.26
N ASP A 281 -0.17 7.81 25.12
CA ASP A 281 1.20 7.45 24.75
C ASP A 281 1.31 6.02 24.17
N TYR A 282 0.34 5.14 24.46
CA TYR A 282 0.23 3.84 23.77
C TYR A 282 0.03 3.98 22.27
N LEU A 283 -0.46 5.13 21.80
CA LEU A 283 -0.64 5.40 20.38
C LEU A 283 0.55 6.17 19.79
N ASP A 284 1.62 6.38 20.55
CA ASP A 284 2.90 6.91 20.09
C ASP A 284 4.00 5.84 20.12
N LEU A 285 3.83 4.79 20.93
CA LEU A 285 4.71 3.63 20.96
C LEU A 285 4.43 2.69 19.76
N PRO A 286 5.44 2.36 18.92
CA PRO A 286 5.27 1.50 17.75
C PRO A 286 4.59 0.16 18.06
N GLU A 287 5.03 -0.51 19.13
CA GLU A 287 4.60 -1.86 19.46
C GLU A 287 3.10 -1.94 19.81
N SER A 288 2.59 -1.00 20.61
CA SER A 288 1.15 -0.93 20.93
C SER A 288 0.32 -0.38 19.78
N ARG A 289 0.85 0.55 18.97
CA ARG A 289 0.19 0.98 17.73
C ARG A 289 -0.07 -0.21 16.80
N GLN A 290 0.92 -1.09 16.60
CA GLN A 290 0.74 -2.26 15.75
C GLN A 290 -0.29 -3.24 16.31
N LEU A 291 -0.23 -3.54 17.61
CA LEU A 291 -1.21 -4.37 18.30
C LEU A 291 -2.65 -3.86 18.07
N LEU A 292 -2.88 -2.57 18.33
CA LEU A 292 -4.19 -1.93 18.18
C LEU A 292 -4.61 -1.82 16.71
N HIS A 293 -3.67 -1.61 15.79
CA HIS A 293 -3.95 -1.46 14.37
C HIS A 293 -4.51 -2.75 13.76
N VAL A 294 -3.90 -3.91 14.03
CA VAL A 294 -4.30 -5.16 13.37
C VAL A 294 -5.52 -5.83 14.02
N THR A 295 -5.86 -5.44 15.24
CA THR A 295 -6.96 -6.05 16.02
C THR A 295 -8.31 -5.35 15.82
N TYR A 296 -8.39 -4.31 14.99
CA TYR A 296 -9.61 -3.53 14.75
C TYR A 296 -10.85 -4.39 14.44
N GLY A 297 -10.71 -5.43 13.60
CA GLY A 297 -11.83 -6.29 13.22
C GLY A 297 -12.41 -7.06 14.41
N GLY A 298 -11.55 -7.57 15.29
CA GLY A 298 -11.99 -8.23 16.52
C GLY A 298 -12.62 -7.25 17.51
N LEU A 299 -12.01 -6.07 17.67
CA LEU A 299 -12.50 -5.04 18.60
C LEU A 299 -13.85 -4.45 18.17
N LEU A 300 -14.02 -4.14 16.89
CA LEU A 300 -15.28 -3.63 16.35
C LEU A 300 -16.37 -4.70 16.29
N GLY A 301 -15.98 -5.98 16.14
CA GLY A 301 -16.89 -7.12 16.15
C GLY A 301 -17.31 -7.59 17.55
N ASP A 302 -16.64 -7.16 18.61
CA ASP A 302 -17.01 -7.46 19.99
C ASP A 302 -18.28 -6.70 20.37
N ALA A 303 -19.29 -7.43 20.86
CA ALA A 303 -20.62 -6.89 21.12
C ALA A 303 -20.67 -5.83 22.25
N ASP A 304 -19.71 -5.85 23.18
CA ASP A 304 -19.63 -4.85 24.25
C ASP A 304 -18.76 -3.66 23.82
N VAL A 305 -17.46 -3.90 23.60
CA VAL A 305 -16.51 -2.80 23.38
C VAL A 305 -16.76 -2.12 22.03
N GLY A 306 -17.21 -2.86 20.99
CA GLY A 306 -17.57 -2.27 19.70
C GLY A 306 -18.75 -1.31 19.81
N LYS A 307 -19.80 -1.67 20.57
CA LYS A 307 -20.97 -0.80 20.81
C LYS A 307 -20.58 0.44 21.60
N ARG A 308 -19.79 0.28 22.67
CA ARG A 308 -19.30 1.39 23.50
C ARG A 308 -18.41 2.33 22.70
N PHE A 309 -17.54 1.79 21.84
CA PHE A 309 -16.69 2.56 20.93
C PHE A 309 -17.49 3.45 19.99
N PHE A 310 -18.49 2.91 19.26
CA PHE A 310 -19.30 3.75 18.36
C PHE A 310 -20.16 4.76 19.12
N SER A 311 -20.69 4.40 20.30
CA SER A 311 -21.40 5.35 21.15
C SER A 311 -20.49 6.49 21.62
N PHE A 312 -19.24 6.18 21.97
CA PHE A 312 -18.26 7.19 22.34
C PHE A 312 -17.99 8.14 21.17
N LEU A 313 -17.74 7.63 19.97
CA LEU A 313 -17.47 8.46 18.79
C LEU A 313 -18.64 9.39 18.45
N GLY A 314 -19.88 8.89 18.47
CA GLY A 314 -21.07 9.72 18.21
C GLY A 314 -21.31 10.81 19.27
N ASN A 315 -20.90 10.57 20.52
CA ASN A 315 -21.00 11.56 21.60
C ASN A 315 -19.81 12.55 21.62
N ASN A 316 -18.72 12.25 20.91
CA ASN A 316 -17.46 13.00 20.96
C ASN A 316 -16.88 13.25 19.54
N GLU A 317 -17.75 13.57 18.58
CA GLU A 317 -17.36 13.74 17.16
C GLU A 317 -16.23 14.77 16.98
N GLU A 318 -16.33 15.93 17.63
CA GLU A 318 -15.32 16.99 17.56
C GLU A 318 -13.93 16.54 18.04
N LEU A 319 -13.88 15.76 19.13
CA LEU A 319 -12.62 15.22 19.66
C LEU A 319 -12.01 14.23 18.66
N HIS A 320 -12.81 13.32 18.12
CA HIS A 320 -12.38 12.37 17.10
C HIS A 320 -11.87 13.09 15.84
N TYR A 321 -12.64 14.05 15.33
CA TYR A 321 -12.26 14.81 14.13
C TYR A 321 -11.00 15.64 14.36
N HIS A 322 -10.81 16.19 15.56
CA HIS A 322 -9.58 16.88 15.92
C HIS A 322 -8.36 15.95 15.88
N CYS A 323 -8.43 14.76 16.48
CA CYS A 323 -7.35 13.78 16.46
C CYS A 323 -6.99 13.37 15.02
N VAL A 324 -7.99 12.97 14.21
CA VAL A 324 -7.78 12.57 12.82
C VAL A 324 -7.22 13.71 11.97
N THR A 325 -7.76 14.91 12.11
CA THR A 325 -7.35 16.08 11.31
C THR A 325 -5.91 16.47 11.63
N SER A 326 -5.55 16.56 12.91
CA SER A 326 -4.18 16.90 13.33
C SER A 326 -3.16 15.90 12.79
N HIS A 327 -3.49 14.60 12.85
CA HIS A 327 -2.61 13.54 12.37
C HIS A 327 -2.47 13.53 10.85
N LEU A 328 -3.57 13.64 10.10
CA LEU A 328 -3.53 13.68 8.63
C LEU A 328 -2.89 14.97 8.10
N ARG A 329 -3.05 16.11 8.80
CA ARG A 329 -2.35 17.35 8.45
C ARG A 329 -0.84 17.17 8.51
N ARG A 330 -0.32 16.50 9.54
CA ARG A 330 1.11 16.17 9.65
C ARG A 330 1.59 15.35 8.45
N HIS A 331 0.78 14.40 7.96
CA HIS A 331 1.12 13.61 6.77
C HIS A 331 1.28 14.50 5.53
N ILE A 332 0.28 15.35 5.28
CA ILE A 332 0.22 16.26 4.13
C ILE A 332 1.38 17.26 4.17
N GLN A 333 1.67 17.83 5.35
CA GLN A 333 2.77 18.78 5.54
C GLN A 333 4.14 18.13 5.31
N LEU A 334 4.38 16.93 5.84
CA LEU A 334 5.66 16.23 5.67
C LEU A 334 5.87 15.70 4.24
N LEU A 335 4.80 15.48 3.48
CA LEU A 335 4.89 15.28 2.03
C LEU A 335 5.33 16.55 1.29
N GLY A 336 5.26 17.73 1.92
CA GLY A 336 5.61 19.01 1.32
C GLY A 336 4.48 19.66 0.54
N VAL A 337 3.23 19.24 0.76
CA VAL A 337 2.06 19.91 0.17
C VAL A 337 1.92 21.29 0.84
N PRO A 338 1.86 22.39 0.07
CA PRO A 338 1.72 23.72 0.64
C PRO A 338 0.37 23.86 1.36
N GLU A 339 0.37 24.60 2.47
CA GLU A 339 -0.88 24.97 3.14
C GLU A 339 -1.72 25.82 2.18
N ARG A 340 -2.98 25.39 1.98
CA ARG A 340 -3.96 26.23 1.29
C ARG A 340 -4.44 27.26 2.31
N GLY A 341 -4.16 28.53 2.03
CA GLY A 341 -4.61 29.68 2.83
C GLY A 341 -6.09 29.95 2.70
#